data_AF-A0A150LE99-F1
#
_entry.id   AF-A0A150LE99-F1
#
_cell.length_a   1.000
_cell.length_b   1.000
_cell.length_c   1.000
_cell.angle_alpha   90.00
_cell.angle_beta   90.00
_cell.angle_gamma   90.00
#
_symmetry.space_group_name_H-M   'P 1'
#
loop_
_entity.id
_entity.type
_entity.pdbx_description
1 polymer ?
#
loop_
_entity_poly.entity_id
_entity_poly.type
_entity_poly.pdbx_seq_one_letter_code
_entity_poly.pdbx_strand_id
1 'polypeptide(L)'
;MKRVSRVHSVLVETISFSSLLQIGDSMVIDGCSRAIAVQREKELFFGSEGNFSAYPVFRHRIRFPEISPVPLLTRQERGSINVNRVHVTGLAASSILHIGSNEQTRLESRIKHIRQLESEDKKNGNGEIFIK
;
A
#
# COMPACT_ATOMS: atom_id res chain seq x y z
N MET A 1 -11.31 -22.34 13.15
CA MET A 1 -12.77 -22.16 13.28
C MET A 1 -13.15 -20.83 12.63
N LYS A 2 -13.95 -20.85 11.56
CA LYS A 2 -14.32 -19.65 10.77
C LYS A 2 -15.63 -19.04 11.32
N ARG A 3 -15.78 -17.72 11.24
CA ARG A 3 -17.02 -16.99 11.61
C ARG A 3 -17.74 -16.55 10.35
N VAL A 4 -19.06 -16.42 10.43
CA VAL A 4 -19.86 -15.82 9.35
C VAL A 4 -19.90 -14.30 9.52
N SER A 5 -19.47 -13.56 8.51
CA SER A 5 -19.60 -12.10 8.46
C SER A 5 -20.92 -11.72 7.80
N ARG A 6 -21.84 -11.12 8.55
CA ARG A 6 -23.15 -10.64 8.08
C ARG A 6 -23.13 -9.11 8.08
N VAL A 7 -22.97 -8.52 6.91
CA VAL A 7 -22.93 -7.07 6.73
C VAL A 7 -24.14 -6.63 5.93
N HIS A 8 -24.96 -5.73 6.47
CA HIS A 8 -26.20 -5.31 5.81
C HIS A 8 -25.95 -4.33 4.66
N SER A 9 -25.00 -3.39 4.81
CA SER A 9 -24.63 -2.45 3.76
C SER A 9 -23.13 -2.14 3.75
N VAL A 10 -22.57 -1.99 2.55
CA VAL A 10 -21.17 -1.63 2.33
C VAL A 10 -21.13 -0.48 1.32
N LEU A 11 -20.52 0.63 1.70
CA LEU A 11 -20.23 1.76 0.82
C LEU A 11 -18.73 1.99 0.80
N VAL A 12 -18.14 1.92 -0.39
CA VAL A 12 -16.74 2.31 -0.62
C VAL A 12 -16.73 3.40 -1.68
N GLU A 13 -16.24 4.58 -1.32
CA GLU A 13 -16.25 5.73 -2.24
C GLU A 13 -15.11 5.64 -3.27
N THR A 14 -13.94 5.13 -2.89
CA THR A 14 -12.79 5.01 -3.80
C THR A 14 -11.93 3.78 -3.50
N ILE A 15 -11.49 3.10 -4.54
CA ILE A 15 -10.50 2.00 -4.47
C ILE A 15 -9.41 2.29 -5.50
N SER A 16 -8.16 2.40 -5.06
CA SER A 16 -7.05 2.86 -5.89
C SER A 16 -5.73 2.11 -5.59
N PHE A 17 -4.78 2.17 -6.51
CA PHE A 17 -3.40 1.70 -6.35
C PHE A 17 -3.25 0.31 -5.70
N SER A 18 -3.54 -0.75 -6.47
CA SER A 18 -3.41 -2.15 -6.03
C SER A 18 -4.19 -2.49 -4.75
N SER A 19 -5.31 -1.82 -4.52
CA SER A 19 -6.20 -2.09 -3.38
C SER A 19 -7.36 -3.02 -3.77
N LEU A 20 -7.95 -3.70 -2.78
CA LEU A 20 -8.93 -4.75 -3.01
C LEU A 20 -10.13 -4.64 -2.06
N LEU A 21 -11.33 -4.83 -2.58
CA LEU A 21 -12.53 -5.14 -1.81
C LEU A 21 -12.85 -6.62 -2.00
N GLN A 22 -12.72 -7.41 -0.93
CA GLN A 22 -13.07 -8.83 -0.93
C GLN A 22 -14.32 -9.07 -0.09
N ILE A 23 -15.31 -9.75 -0.67
CA ILE A 23 -16.49 -10.24 0.04
C ILE A 23 -16.53 -11.76 -0.13
N GLY A 24 -16.61 -12.49 0.98
CA GLY A 24 -16.49 -13.93 1.03
C GLY A 24 -15.13 -14.38 1.58
N ASP A 25 -14.94 -15.69 1.70
CA ASP A 25 -13.73 -16.23 2.31
C ASP A 25 -12.54 -16.22 1.34
N SER A 26 -11.34 -16.21 1.90
CA SER A 26 -10.07 -16.27 1.17
C SER A 26 -9.07 -17.12 1.95
N MET A 27 -8.08 -17.65 1.25
CA MET A 27 -6.97 -18.37 1.87
C MET A 27 -5.77 -17.44 2.02
N VAL A 28 -5.38 -16.81 0.90
CA VAL A 28 -4.23 -15.90 0.85
C VAL A 28 -4.63 -14.61 0.15
N ILE A 29 -4.22 -13.50 0.74
CA ILE A 29 -4.33 -12.17 0.15
C ILE A 29 -2.91 -11.60 0.15
N ASP A 30 -2.33 -11.40 -1.04
CA ASP A 30 -1.00 -10.82 -1.20
C ASP A 30 -1.08 -9.55 -2.05
N GLY A 31 -0.77 -8.41 -1.45
CA GLY A 31 -0.86 -7.09 -2.07
C GLY A 31 0.49 -6.39 -2.09
N CYS A 32 0.87 -5.85 -3.25
CA CYS A 32 2.09 -5.06 -3.40
C CYS A 32 1.83 -3.74 -4.16
N SER A 33 2.32 -2.64 -3.61
CA SER A 33 2.25 -1.30 -4.22
C SER A 33 3.61 -0.62 -4.13
N ARG A 34 4.03 -0.03 -5.25
CA ARG A 34 5.29 0.70 -5.38
C ARG A 34 5.04 2.02 -6.09
N ALA A 35 5.50 3.11 -5.51
CA ALA A 35 5.36 4.44 -6.09
C ALA A 35 6.64 5.26 -5.94
N ILE A 36 6.98 6.02 -6.98
CA ILE A 36 7.97 7.10 -6.92
C ILE A 36 7.18 8.40 -7.07
N ALA A 37 7.25 9.26 -6.07
CA ALA A 37 6.59 10.56 -6.05
C ALA A 37 7.65 11.65 -6.21
N VAL A 38 7.81 12.14 -7.44
CA VAL A 38 8.74 13.23 -7.74
C VAL A 38 8.01 14.56 -7.66
N GLN A 39 8.47 15.45 -6.78
CA GLN A 39 8.03 16.83 -6.68
C GLN A 39 9.15 17.74 -7.18
N ARG A 40 8.82 18.61 -8.13
CA ARG A 40 9.75 19.59 -8.70
C ARG A 40 9.26 21.00 -8.42
N GLU A 41 10.20 21.92 -8.26
CA GLU A 41 9.90 23.36 -8.27
C GLU A 41 9.51 23.85 -9.67
N LYS A 42 10.05 23.24 -10.72
CA LYS A 42 9.69 23.49 -12.12
C LYS A 42 9.07 22.25 -12.78
N GLU A 43 7.99 22.45 -13.52
CA GLU A 43 7.27 21.39 -14.25
C GLU A 43 8.06 20.90 -15.47
N LEU A 44 9.09 20.08 -15.23
CA LEU A 44 9.85 19.37 -16.25
C LEU A 44 9.54 17.87 -16.15
N PHE A 45 9.27 17.23 -17.29
CA PHE A 45 9.00 15.79 -17.37
C PHE A 45 9.99 15.15 -18.34
N PHE A 46 10.84 14.26 -17.83
CA PHE A 46 11.93 13.63 -18.59
C PHE A 46 11.55 12.27 -19.18
N GLY A 47 10.35 11.76 -18.90
CA GLY A 47 9.82 10.49 -19.45
C GLY A 47 10.50 9.21 -18.96
N SER A 48 11.73 9.29 -18.45
CA SER A 48 12.51 8.18 -17.85
C SER A 48 12.35 8.07 -16.32
N GLU A 49 11.39 8.81 -15.77
CA GLU A 49 11.09 8.87 -14.35
C GLU A 49 10.32 7.62 -13.94
N GLY A 50 10.77 6.90 -12.91
CA GLY A 50 10.05 5.73 -12.42
C GLY A 50 10.85 4.43 -12.39
N ASN A 51 12.17 4.46 -12.61
CA ASN A 51 13.00 3.28 -12.44
C ASN A 51 13.10 2.86 -10.96
N PHE A 52 12.23 1.94 -10.52
CA PHE A 52 12.26 1.38 -9.16
C PHE A 52 13.59 0.68 -8.83
N SER A 53 14.27 0.13 -9.84
CA SER A 53 15.56 -0.53 -9.67
C SER A 53 16.68 0.43 -9.27
N ALA A 54 16.52 1.73 -9.49
CA ALA A 54 17.49 2.74 -9.09
C ALA A 54 17.51 3.00 -7.57
N TYR A 55 16.47 2.59 -6.83
CA TYR A 55 16.36 2.90 -5.39
C TYR A 55 16.36 1.63 -4.53
N PRO A 56 17.29 1.51 -3.55
CA PRO A 56 17.38 0.36 -2.67
C PRO A 56 16.10 0.05 -1.88
N VAL A 57 15.29 1.08 -1.61
CA VAL A 57 14.02 0.94 -0.88
C VAL A 57 13.09 -0.07 -1.54
N PHE A 58 13.10 -0.24 -2.86
CA PHE A 58 12.24 -1.20 -3.56
C PHE A 58 12.80 -2.62 -3.63
N ARG A 59 14.03 -2.86 -3.15
CA ARG A 59 14.71 -4.16 -3.19
C ARG A 59 14.96 -4.75 -1.81
N HIS A 60 14.90 -3.94 -0.76
CA HIS A 60 15.16 -4.39 0.61
C HIS A 60 14.06 -5.35 1.09
N ARG A 61 14.42 -6.56 1.53
CA ARG A 61 13.44 -7.51 2.08
C ARG A 61 12.92 -7.03 3.44
N ILE A 62 11.61 -7.13 3.66
CA ILE A 62 11.03 -6.92 4.99
C ILE A 62 11.42 -8.11 5.87
N ARG A 63 12.07 -7.85 7.00
CA ARG A 63 12.31 -8.88 8.02
C ARG A 63 11.07 -8.97 8.90
N PHE A 64 10.40 -10.11 8.85
CA PHE A 64 9.36 -10.44 9.81
C PHE A 64 9.99 -11.08 11.04
N PRO A 65 9.46 -10.81 12.26
CA PRO A 65 9.86 -11.58 13.42
C PRO A 65 9.52 -13.06 13.20
N GLU A 66 10.33 -13.95 13.74
CA GLU A 66 10.00 -15.38 13.76
C GLU A 66 8.73 -15.56 14.60
N ILE A 67 7.67 -16.06 13.97
CA ILE A 67 6.42 -16.39 14.65
C ILE A 67 6.61 -17.78 15.24
N SER A 68 6.86 -17.86 16.55
CA SER A 68 6.81 -19.14 17.25
C SER A 68 5.35 -19.57 17.40
N PRO A 69 4.97 -20.79 16.97
CA PRO A 69 3.60 -21.27 17.15
C PRO A 69 3.32 -21.41 18.65
N VAL A 70 2.44 -20.55 19.17
CA VAL A 70 1.91 -20.67 20.53
C VAL A 70 0.62 -21.49 20.44
N PRO A 71 0.46 -22.56 21.26
CA PRO A 71 -0.81 -23.29 21.30
C PRO A 71 -1.92 -22.36 21.76
N LEU A 72 -2.78 -21.96 20.83
CA LEU A 72 -3.91 -21.08 21.06
C LEU A 72 -5.20 -21.87 20.84
N LEU A 73 -6.05 -21.92 21.86
CA LEU A 73 -7.40 -22.44 21.74
C LEU A 73 -8.38 -21.27 21.60
N THR A 74 -8.91 -21.06 20.40
CA THR A 74 -9.90 -20.02 20.14
C THR A 74 -11.31 -20.59 20.18
N ARG A 75 -12.14 -20.12 21.11
CA ARG A 75 -13.59 -20.44 21.17
C ARG A 75 -14.39 -19.23 20.72
N GLN A 76 -15.27 -19.39 19.73
CA GLN A 76 -16.23 -18.35 19.35
C GLN A 76 -17.54 -18.57 20.11
N GLU A 77 -17.85 -17.71 21.06
CA GLU A 77 -19.12 -17.77 21.79
C GLU A 77 -20.32 -17.44 20.89
N ARG A 78 -20.09 -16.68 19.82
CA ARG A 78 -21.08 -16.34 18.81
C ARG A 78 -20.52 -16.64 17.41
N GLY A 79 -21.26 -17.41 16.63
CA GLY A 79 -20.83 -17.89 15.31
C GLY A 79 -20.87 -16.83 14.18
N SER A 80 -21.39 -15.63 14.45
CA SER A 80 -21.49 -14.57 13.46
C SER A 80 -21.04 -13.21 13.99
N ILE A 81 -20.43 -12.44 13.10
CA ILE A 81 -20.22 -10.99 13.28
C ILE A 81 -21.32 -10.32 12.47
N ASN A 82 -22.17 -9.53 13.13
CA ASN A 82 -23.25 -8.81 12.47
C ASN A 82 -22.93 -7.31 12.48
N VAL A 83 -22.87 -6.69 11.31
CA VAL A 83 -22.55 -5.27 11.13
C VAL A 83 -23.65 -4.63 10.27
N ASN A 84 -24.22 -3.53 10.73
CA ASN A 84 -25.27 -2.85 9.97
C ASN A 84 -24.71 -2.12 8.73
N ARG A 85 -23.65 -1.34 8.90
CA ARG A 85 -23.08 -0.55 7.82
C ARG A 85 -21.57 -0.48 7.93
N VAL A 86 -20.91 -0.69 6.80
CA VAL A 86 -19.49 -0.40 6.59
C VAL A 86 -19.41 0.74 5.60
N HIS A 87 -18.74 1.83 5.98
CA HIS A 87 -18.50 2.97 5.10
C HIS A 87 -17.01 3.28 5.09
N VAL A 88 -16.42 3.22 3.89
CA VAL A 88 -15.00 3.48 3.65
C VAL A 88 -14.89 4.58 2.61
N THR A 89 -14.18 5.66 2.94
CA THR A 89 -13.93 6.78 2.03
C THR A 89 -12.90 6.44 0.95
N GLY A 90 -11.91 5.61 1.28
CA GLY A 90 -10.89 5.25 0.31
C GLY A 90 -10.05 4.05 0.72
N LEU A 91 -9.72 3.21 -0.25
CA LEU A 91 -8.65 2.23 -0.17
C LEU A 91 -7.55 2.62 -1.15
N ALA A 92 -6.30 2.62 -0.70
CA ALA A 92 -5.15 2.98 -1.51
C ALA A 92 -3.90 2.18 -1.14
N ALA A 93 -3.02 1.99 -2.12
CA ALA A 93 -1.65 1.51 -1.95
C ALA A 93 -1.54 0.16 -1.21
N SER A 94 -2.07 -0.90 -1.83
CA SER A 94 -2.13 -2.25 -1.24
C SER A 94 -2.92 -2.32 0.05
N SER A 95 -4.06 -1.63 0.08
CA SER A 95 -5.05 -1.77 1.15
C SER A 95 -6.11 -2.81 0.79
N ILE A 96 -6.72 -3.43 1.81
CA ILE A 96 -7.84 -4.35 1.62
C ILE A 96 -9.00 -4.04 2.56
N LEU A 97 -10.23 -4.06 2.02
CA LEU A 97 -11.44 -4.25 2.80
C LEU A 97 -11.92 -5.69 2.58
N HIS A 98 -11.83 -6.54 3.61
CA HIS A 98 -12.24 -7.93 3.54
C HIS A 98 -13.42 -8.22 4.46
N ILE A 99 -14.52 -8.72 3.89
CA ILE A 99 -15.71 -9.17 4.59
C ILE A 99 -15.81 -10.68 4.42
N GLY A 100 -15.22 -11.42 5.34
CA GLY A 100 -15.17 -12.89 5.32
C GLY A 100 -14.07 -13.40 6.24
N SER A 101 -13.70 -14.67 6.08
CA SER A 101 -12.55 -15.27 6.75
C SER A 101 -11.32 -15.28 5.84
N ASN A 102 -10.15 -14.97 6.38
CA ASN A 102 -8.86 -15.17 5.70
C ASN A 102 -7.91 -16.00 6.57
N GLU A 103 -6.95 -16.67 5.95
CA GLU A 103 -5.89 -17.40 6.67
C GLU A 103 -4.59 -16.60 6.69
N GLN A 104 -4.18 -16.03 5.55
CA GLN A 104 -2.94 -15.26 5.44
C GLN A 104 -3.14 -13.97 4.64
N THR A 105 -2.83 -12.83 5.25
CA THR A 105 -2.78 -11.54 4.56
C THR A 105 -1.35 -11.00 4.59
N ARG A 106 -0.80 -10.66 3.42
CA ARG A 106 0.45 -9.94 3.26
C ARG A 106 0.19 -8.70 2.41
N LEU A 107 0.52 -7.53 2.93
CA LEU A 107 0.37 -6.26 2.21
C LEU A 107 1.66 -5.47 2.34
N GLU A 108 2.20 -5.02 1.22
CA GLU A 108 3.47 -4.31 1.15
C GLU A 108 3.32 -3.06 0.28
N SER A 109 3.53 -1.89 0.89
CA SER A 109 3.50 -0.61 0.18
C SER A 109 4.83 0.11 0.37
N ARG A 110 5.43 0.55 -0.74
CA ARG A 110 6.70 1.27 -0.75
C ARG A 110 6.59 2.54 -1.57
N ILE A 111 6.93 3.66 -0.97
CA ILE A 111 6.88 4.96 -1.62
C ILE A 111 8.23 5.65 -1.45
N LYS A 112 8.80 6.15 -2.55
CA LYS A 112 9.99 7.00 -2.54
C LYS A 112 9.60 8.41 -2.97
N HIS A 113 9.62 9.34 -2.03
CA HIS A 113 9.49 10.76 -2.32
C HIS A 113 10.85 11.35 -2.73
N ILE A 114 10.85 12.16 -3.79
CA ILE A 114 12.02 12.88 -4.29
C ILE A 114 11.61 14.32 -4.48
N ARG A 115 12.31 15.25 -3.83
CA ARG A 115 12.11 16.67 -4.02
C ARG A 115 13.29 17.26 -4.78
N GLN A 116 12.99 17.93 -5.89
CA GLN A 116 13.96 18.65 -6.71
C GLN A 116 13.75 20.14 -6.48
N LEU A 117 14.72 20.77 -5.82
CA LEU A 117 14.75 22.19 -5.49
C LEU A 117 15.70 22.89 -6.47
N GLU A 118 15.41 24.14 -6.83
CA GLU A 118 16.37 24.97 -7.54
C GLU A 118 17.49 25.38 -6.56
N SER A 119 18.75 25.18 -6.97
CA SER A 119 19.89 25.72 -6.24
C SER A 119 19.93 27.24 -6.44
N GLU A 120 20.12 28.01 -5.37
CA GLU A 120 20.26 29.48 -5.44
C GLU A 120 21.52 29.93 -6.22
N ASP A 121 22.43 29.02 -6.57
CA ASP A 121 23.73 29.31 -7.18
C ASP A 121 23.67 29.77 -8.65
N LYS A 122 22.49 29.92 -9.27
CA LYS A 122 22.33 30.41 -10.65
C LYS A 122 21.97 31.89 -10.75
N LYS A 123 22.61 32.74 -9.95
CA LYS A 123 22.63 34.20 -10.20
C LYS A 123 23.97 34.76 -10.68
N ASN A 124 25.05 33.97 -10.71
CA ASN A 124 26.33 34.42 -11.26
C ASN A 124 26.68 33.60 -12.51
N GLY A 125 26.85 34.33 -13.62
CA GLY A 125 26.73 33.81 -14.98
C GLY A 125 27.83 32.87 -15.48
N ASN A 126 27.51 32.33 -16.65
CA ASN A 126 28.36 31.63 -17.62
C ASN A 126 28.94 30.26 -17.23
N GLY A 127 28.51 29.22 -17.97
CA GLY A 127 29.32 28.02 -18.20
C GLY A 127 28.62 26.70 -17.88
N GLU A 128 28.18 26.03 -18.95
CA GLU A 128 28.12 24.56 -19.12
C GLU A 128 27.32 23.71 -18.11
N ILE A 129 26.18 23.21 -18.61
CA ILE A 129 25.38 22.18 -17.95
C ILE A 129 26.04 20.83 -18.21
N PHE A 130 26.83 20.33 -17.25
CA PHE A 130 27.25 18.93 -17.23
C PHE A 130 26.17 18.07 -16.56
N ILE A 131 25.57 17.17 -17.34
CA ILE A 131 24.72 16.09 -16.83
C ILE A 131 25.60 14.85 -16.69
N LYS A 132 25.78 14.37 -15.46
CA LYS A 132 26.28 13.03 -15.13
C LYS A 132 25.26 12.30 -14.28
#